data_AF-A0A6G0VLE2-F1
#
_entry.id   AF-A0A6G0VLE2-F1
#
_cell.length_a   1.000
_cell.length_b   1.000
_cell.length_c   1.000
_cell.angle_alpha   90.00
_cell.angle_beta   90.00
_cell.angle_gamma   90.00
#
_symmetry.space_group_name_H-M   'P 1'
#
loop_
_entity.id
_entity.type
_entity.pdbx_description
1 polymer ?
#
loop_
_entity_poly.entity_id
_entity_poly.type
_entity_poly.pdbx_seq_one_letter_code
_entity_poly.pdbx_strand_id
1 'polypeptide(L)'
;MKQELLYFKNWSRHGLNNLLVIPRNLTNTIIKSYHESVFSGHFGITKTLAKLKQKYYWPTIIKDTTNFIKTCISCQMIKNPIGKGRGLLQPIPLLSGKPIQRLTFDYLGPLPTSRGKKYLIVATCNATKMAFAKAVTNATEQQQ
;
A
#
# COMPACT_ATOMS: atom_id res chain seq x y z
N MET A 1 -27.16 -12.48 -33.96
CA MET A 1 -27.81 -13.12 -32.80
C MET A 1 -27.67 -14.62 -32.99
N LYS A 2 -27.07 -15.34 -32.04
CA LYS A 2 -27.05 -16.82 -32.04
C LYS A 2 -27.51 -17.24 -30.64
N GLN A 3 -28.52 -18.10 -30.56
CA GLN A 3 -29.08 -18.58 -29.29
C GLN A 3 -29.51 -17.43 -28.35
N GLU A 4 -30.18 -16.40 -28.89
CA GLU A 4 -30.63 -15.19 -28.17
C GLU A 4 -29.51 -14.31 -27.56
N LEU A 5 -28.25 -14.67 -27.76
CA LEU A 5 -27.10 -13.91 -27.29
C LEU A 5 -26.59 -12.94 -28.37
N LEU A 6 -26.22 -11.75 -27.92
CA LEU A 6 -25.61 -10.71 -28.75
C LEU A 6 -24.08 -10.83 -28.67
N TYR A 7 -23.43 -10.76 -29.83
CA TYR A 7 -21.97 -10.82 -29.96
C TYR A 7 -21.44 -9.59 -30.68
N PHE A 8 -20.32 -9.06 -30.20
CA PHE A 8 -19.53 -8.03 -30.84
C PHE A 8 -18.39 -8.67 -31.63
N LYS A 9 -18.32 -8.35 -32.93
CA LYS A 9 -17.27 -8.82 -33.82
C LYS A 9 -16.01 -7.99 -33.59
N ASN A 10 -15.00 -8.59 -32.97
CA ASN A 10 -13.72 -7.95 -32.72
C ASN A 10 -12.67 -8.50 -33.69
N TRP A 11 -12.10 -7.64 -34.52
CA TRP A 11 -11.04 -8.03 -35.45
C TRP A 11 -9.68 -7.93 -34.77
N SER A 12 -8.94 -9.04 -34.71
CA SER A 12 -7.60 -9.11 -34.13
C SER A 12 -6.58 -9.60 -35.16
N ARG A 13 -5.29 -9.52 -34.84
CA ARG A 13 -4.20 -10.09 -35.66
C ARG A 13 -4.33 -11.61 -35.86
N HIS A 14 -5.06 -12.29 -34.97
CA HIS A 14 -5.35 -13.72 -35.05
C HIS A 14 -6.70 -14.04 -35.74
N GLY A 15 -7.33 -13.06 -36.39
CA GLY A 15 -8.61 -13.20 -37.06
C GLY A 15 -9.80 -12.65 -36.26
N LEU A 16 -11.00 -13.04 -36.69
CA LEU A 16 -12.26 -12.60 -36.10
C LEU A 16 -12.50 -13.31 -34.76
N ASN A 17 -12.63 -12.53 -33.68
CA ASN A 17 -13.06 -13.01 -32.37
C ASN A 17 -14.45 -12.44 -32.03
N ASN A 18 -15.38 -13.30 -31.66
CA ASN A 18 -16.73 -12.88 -31.24
C ASN A 18 -16.76 -12.73 -29.73
N LEU A 19 -16.96 -11.50 -29.25
CA LEU A 19 -17.07 -11.18 -27.82
C LEU A 19 -18.54 -11.17 -27.40
N LEU A 20 -18.88 -11.80 -26.29
CA LEU A 20 -20.24 -11.77 -25.77
C LEU A 20 -20.58 -10.37 -25.25
N VAL A 21 -21.71 -9.80 -25.70
CA VAL A 21 -22.16 -8.49 -25.25
C VAL A 21 -22.89 -8.64 -23.93
N ILE A 22 -22.44 -7.87 -22.93
CA ILE A 22 -22.94 -7.97 -21.56
C ILE A 22 -23.95 -6.86 -21.28
N PRO A 23 -25.18 -7.19 -20.84
CA PRO A 23 -26.15 -6.24 -20.31
C PRO A 23 -25.63 -5.50 -19.06
N ARG A 24 -26.01 -4.22 -18.91
CA ARG A 24 -25.50 -3.35 -17.82
C ARG A 24 -25.67 -3.97 -16.43
N ASN A 25 -26.80 -4.61 -16.14
CA ASN A 25 -27.10 -5.25 -14.86
C ASN A 25 -26.18 -6.43 -14.52
N LEU A 26 -25.53 -7.05 -15.49
CA LEU A 26 -24.62 -8.19 -15.27
C LEU A 26 -23.14 -7.79 -15.19
N THR A 27 -22.80 -6.55 -15.55
CA THR A 27 -21.42 -6.07 -15.59
C THR A 27 -20.69 -6.24 -14.25
N ASN A 28 -21.30 -5.79 -13.15
CA ASN A 28 -20.72 -5.91 -11.81
C ASN A 28 -20.52 -7.37 -11.39
N THR A 29 -21.48 -8.25 -11.68
CA THR A 29 -21.37 -9.69 -11.37
C THR A 29 -20.20 -10.33 -12.09
N ILE A 30 -20.01 -9.97 -13.37
CA ILE A 30 -18.88 -10.48 -14.16
C ILE A 30 -17.55 -9.88 -13.68
N ILE A 31 -17.48 -8.58 -13.39
CA ILE A 31 -16.24 -7.97 -12.87
C ILE A 31 -15.86 -8.63 -11.54
N LYS A 32 -16.84 -8.79 -10.64
CA LYS A 32 -16.66 -9.43 -9.32
C LYS A 32 -16.09 -10.84 -9.45
N SER A 33 -16.64 -11.67 -10.34
CA SER A 33 -16.17 -13.05 -10.51
C SER A 33 -14.73 -13.15 -11.02
N TYR A 34 -14.24 -12.18 -11.79
CA TYR A 34 -12.85 -12.16 -12.26
C TYR A 34 -11.89 -11.48 -11.28
N HIS A 35 -12.40 -10.60 -10.42
CA HIS A 35 -11.62 -9.90 -9.41
C HIS A 35 -11.46 -10.76 -8.15
N GLU A 36 -12.55 -11.36 -7.65
CA GLU A 36 -12.64 -12.02 -6.34
C GLU A 36 -12.62 -13.55 -6.42
N SER A 37 -12.49 -14.15 -7.60
CA SER A 37 -12.31 -15.60 -7.70
C SER A 37 -11.11 -16.06 -6.87
N VAL A 38 -11.22 -17.24 -6.27
CA VAL A 38 -10.15 -17.92 -5.52
C VAL A 38 -8.84 -17.96 -6.31
N PHE A 39 -8.91 -18.16 -7.63
CA PHE A 39 -7.73 -18.20 -8.52
C PHE A 39 -7.22 -16.81 -8.92
N SER A 40 -7.99 -15.75 -8.67
CA SER A 40 -7.64 -14.37 -9.01
C SER A 40 -7.09 -13.56 -7.85
N GLY A 41 -7.43 -13.90 -6.60
CA GLY A 41 -6.86 -13.26 -5.41
C GLY A 41 -6.87 -11.73 -5.46
N HIS A 42 -7.99 -11.12 -5.86
CA HIS A 42 -8.11 -9.66 -6.03
C HIS A 42 -7.20 -9.08 -7.12
N PHE A 43 -7.28 -9.62 -8.35
CA PHE A 43 -6.52 -9.07 -9.47
C PHE A 43 -6.74 -7.57 -9.64
N GLY A 44 -5.62 -6.86 -9.83
CA GLY A 44 -5.64 -5.45 -10.17
C GLY A 44 -6.22 -5.17 -11.56
N ILE A 45 -6.53 -3.90 -11.81
CA ILE A 45 -7.28 -3.42 -12.98
C ILE A 45 -6.76 -4.00 -14.30
N THR A 46 -5.44 -3.95 -14.53
CA THR A 46 -4.83 -4.42 -15.78
C THR A 46 -5.06 -5.90 -16.03
N LYS A 47 -4.88 -6.75 -15.01
CA LYS A 47 -5.06 -8.21 -15.13
C LYS A 47 -6.52 -8.57 -15.33
N THR A 48 -7.42 -7.93 -14.58
CA THR A 48 -8.87 -8.15 -14.72
C THR A 48 -9.35 -7.73 -16.10
N LEU A 49 -8.96 -6.56 -16.60
CA LEU A 49 -9.30 -6.09 -17.94
C LEU A 49 -8.76 -7.00 -19.05
N ALA A 50 -7.51 -7.48 -18.90
CA ALA A 50 -6.92 -8.39 -19.88
C ALA A 50 -7.76 -9.66 -20.04
N LYS A 51 -8.27 -10.23 -18.94
CA LYS A 51 -9.14 -11.41 -18.98
C LYS A 51 -10.54 -11.09 -19.52
N LEU A 52 -11.16 -9.99 -19.07
CA LEU A 52 -12.51 -9.64 -19.51
C LEU A 52 -12.58 -9.36 -21.01
N LYS A 53 -11.62 -8.60 -21.56
CA LYS A 53 -11.59 -8.23 -22.99
C LYS A 53 -11.35 -9.40 -23.94
N GLN A 54 -10.95 -10.57 -23.45
CA GLN A 54 -10.84 -11.77 -24.28
C GLN A 54 -12.19 -12.40 -24.62
N LYS A 55 -13.21 -12.21 -23.76
CA LYS A 55 -14.49 -12.92 -23.85
C LYS A 55 -15.70 -12.00 -23.94
N TYR A 56 -15.60 -10.78 -23.42
CA TYR A 56 -16.76 -9.91 -23.23
C TYR A 56 -16.57 -8.54 -23.86
N TYR A 57 -17.70 -7.93 -24.21
CA TYR A 57 -17.77 -6.57 -24.69
C TYR A 57 -18.92 -5.82 -24.01
N TRP A 58 -18.64 -4.61 -23.54
CA TRP A 58 -19.62 -3.56 -23.31
C TRP A 58 -18.91 -2.20 -23.38
N PRO A 59 -19.61 -1.10 -23.73
CA PRO A 59 -18.95 0.17 -24.05
C PRO A 59 -18.07 0.75 -22.94
N THR A 60 -18.44 0.54 -21.68
CA THR A 60 -17.79 1.14 -20.51
C THR A 60 -16.90 0.15 -19.73
N ILE A 61 -16.53 -0.99 -20.32
CA ILE A 61 -15.75 -2.07 -19.66
C ILE A 61 -14.52 -1.59 -18.90
N ILE A 62 -13.78 -0.63 -19.44
CA ILE A 62 -12.59 -0.07 -18.78
C ILE A 62 -12.98 0.76 -17.55
N LYS A 63 -13.96 1.66 -17.70
CA LYS A 63 -14.44 2.55 -16.65
C LYS A 63 -15.06 1.75 -15.50
N ASP A 64 -15.95 0.82 -15.82
CA ASP A 64 -16.69 0.03 -14.83
C ASP A 64 -15.75 -0.87 -14.03
N THR A 65 -14.82 -1.56 -14.71
CA THR A 65 -13.81 -2.40 -14.05
C THR A 65 -12.89 -1.58 -13.14
N THR A 66 -12.46 -0.40 -13.62
CA THR A 66 -11.61 0.50 -12.84
C THR A 66 -12.32 1.00 -11.59
N ASN A 67 -13.57 1.43 -11.72
CA ASN A 67 -14.37 1.93 -10.61
C ASN A 67 -14.63 0.81 -9.59
N PHE A 68 -15.07 -0.36 -10.04
CA PHE A 68 -15.34 -1.51 -9.18
C PHE A 68 -14.12 -1.89 -8.32
N ILE A 69 -12.95 -2.03 -8.94
CA ILE A 69 -11.73 -2.43 -8.22
C ILE A 69 -11.23 -1.31 -7.30
N LYS A 70 -11.36 -0.04 -7.71
CA LYS A 70 -11.01 1.11 -6.85
C LYS A 70 -11.87 1.20 -5.60
N THR A 71 -13.11 0.70 -5.64
CA THR A 71 -14.05 0.65 -4.51
C THR A 71 -14.04 -0.69 -3.76
N CYS A 72 -13.17 -1.64 -4.12
CA CYS A 72 -13.07 -2.91 -3.42
C CYS A 72 -12.43 -2.71 -2.04
N ILE A 73 -13.20 -2.99 -0.98
CA ILE A 73 -12.78 -2.83 0.42
C ILE A 73 -11.52 -3.66 0.72
N SER A 74 -11.49 -4.94 0.32
CA SER A 74 -10.33 -5.80 0.55
C SER A 74 -9.05 -5.25 -0.09
N CYS A 75 -9.15 -4.73 -1.32
CA CYS A 75 -8.02 -4.07 -1.97
C CYS A 75 -7.61 -2.78 -1.28
N GLN A 76 -8.56 -1.95 -0.84
CA GLN A 76 -8.25 -0.69 -0.16
C GLN A 76 -7.57 -0.92 1.20
N MET A 77 -7.95 -1.98 1.91
CA MET A 77 -7.37 -2.32 3.22
C MET A 77 -5.96 -2.92 3.11
N ILE A 78 -5.72 -3.77 2.09
CA ILE A 78 -4.45 -4.47 1.93
C ILE A 78 -3.43 -3.63 1.17
N LYS A 79 -3.88 -2.88 0.16
CA LYS A 79 -2.97 -2.13 -0.71
C LYS A 79 -2.58 -0.85 -0.01
N ASN A 80 -1.30 -0.75 0.35
CA ASN A 80 -0.72 0.52 0.75
C ASN A 80 -0.98 1.55 -0.36
N PRO A 81 -1.63 2.69 -0.07
CA PRO A 81 -1.73 3.75 -1.05
C PRO A 81 -0.30 4.10 -1.47
N ILE A 82 -0.05 4.12 -2.77
CA ILE A 82 1.14 4.76 -3.31
C ILE A 82 0.89 6.24 -3.03
N GLY A 83 1.26 6.68 -1.84
CA GLY A 83 1.15 8.06 -1.42
C GLY A 83 1.99 8.95 -2.32
N LYS A 84 1.94 10.26 -2.05
CA LYS A 84 2.95 11.17 -2.58
C LYS A 84 4.34 10.57 -2.29
N GLY A 85 5.26 10.70 -3.23
CA GLY A 85 6.64 10.24 -3.03
C GLY A 85 7.18 10.75 -1.70
N ARG A 86 8.10 9.99 -1.07
CA ARG A 86 8.70 10.36 0.22
C ARG A 86 9.09 11.84 0.17
N GLY A 87 8.54 12.65 1.07
CA GLY A 87 8.87 14.06 1.16
C GLY A 87 10.36 14.25 1.47
N LEU A 88 10.88 15.45 1.19
CA LEU A 88 12.22 15.81 1.64
C LEU A 88 12.27 15.76 3.18
N LEU A 89 13.36 15.21 3.73
CA LEU A 89 13.64 15.29 5.15
C LEU A 89 13.66 16.78 5.55
N GLN A 90 12.92 17.13 6.60
CA GLN A 90 12.92 18.47 7.18
C GLN A 90 13.86 18.48 8.38
N PRO A 91 15.14 18.90 8.22
CA PRO A 91 16.07 18.92 9.33
C PRO A 91 15.63 19.93 10.39
N ILE A 92 15.73 19.55 11.65
CA ILE A 92 15.43 20.45 12.77
C ILE A 92 16.57 21.47 12.87
N PRO A 93 16.30 22.79 12.74
CA PRO A 93 17.35 23.80 12.77
C PRO A 93 18.04 23.85 14.14
N LEU A 94 19.34 24.12 14.12
CA LEU A 94 20.13 24.43 15.31
C LEU A 94 19.75 25.83 15.79
N LEU A 95 19.48 25.99 17.09
CA LEU A 95 19.05 27.27 17.65
C LEU A 95 20.20 28.30 17.69
N SER A 96 21.37 27.94 18.24
CA SER A 96 22.53 28.86 18.32
C SER A 96 23.89 28.19 18.09
N GLY A 97 23.92 26.88 17.79
CA GLY A 97 25.16 26.11 17.65
C GLY A 97 25.92 25.86 18.96
N LYS A 98 25.45 26.42 20.09
CA LYS A 98 26.08 26.25 21.41
C LYS A 98 25.92 24.81 21.92
N PRO A 99 26.96 24.25 22.57
CA PRO A 99 26.88 22.93 23.20
C PRO A 99 25.72 22.84 24.21
N ILE A 100 25.11 21.66 24.32
CA ILE A 100 24.11 21.29 25.33
C ILE A 100 22.80 22.11 25.28
N GLN A 101 22.63 23.01 24.30
CA GLN A 101 21.40 23.80 24.14
C GLN A 101 20.16 22.95 23.78
N ARG A 102 20.36 21.84 23.06
CA ARG A 102 19.32 20.87 22.73
C ARG A 102 19.89 19.46 22.84
N LEU A 103 19.23 18.64 23.65
CA LEU A 103 19.51 17.22 23.82
C LEU A 103 18.32 16.40 23.30
N THR A 104 18.62 15.33 22.57
CA THR A 104 17.63 14.30 22.20
C THR A 104 17.89 13.05 23.02
N PHE A 105 16.84 12.52 23.65
CA PHE A 105 16.90 11.30 24.45
C PHE A 105 16.29 10.15 23.67
N ASP A 106 16.92 8.97 23.75
CA ASP A 106 16.41 7.73 23.19
C ASP A 106 16.72 6.56 24.12
N TYR A 107 15.90 5.51 24.05
CA TYR A 107 16.14 4.25 24.74
C TYR A 107 16.53 3.18 23.74
N LEU A 108 17.68 2.56 23.97
CA LEU A 108 18.10 1.36 23.25
C LEU A 108 17.81 0.13 24.10
N GLY A 109 16.97 -0.76 23.59
CA GLY A 109 16.78 -2.10 24.14
C GLY A 109 15.39 -2.71 23.87
N PRO A 110 15.09 -3.87 24.47
CA PRO A 110 15.92 -4.57 25.45
C PRO A 110 17.19 -5.19 24.85
N LEU A 111 18.30 -5.09 25.58
CA LEU A 111 19.61 -5.67 25.30
C LEU A 111 19.84 -6.90 26.21
N PRO A 112 20.85 -7.75 25.92
CA PRO A 112 21.27 -8.80 26.84
C PRO A 112 21.52 -8.23 28.24
N THR A 113 20.93 -8.86 29.25
CA THR A 113 20.98 -8.37 30.62
C THR A 113 22.40 -8.45 31.17
N SER A 114 22.90 -7.34 31.69
CA SER A 114 24.14 -7.28 32.45
C SER A 114 23.90 -6.53 33.76
N ARG A 115 24.23 -7.16 34.89
CA ARG A 115 24.01 -6.60 36.24
C ARG A 115 22.58 -6.09 36.45
N GLY A 116 21.59 -6.84 35.97
CA GLY A 116 20.16 -6.51 36.07
C GLY A 116 19.66 -5.39 35.14
N LYS A 117 20.52 -4.83 34.30
CA LYS A 117 20.18 -3.74 33.36
C LYS A 117 20.03 -4.28 31.94
N LYS A 118 19.00 -3.82 31.24
CA LYS A 118 18.64 -4.29 29.88
C LYS A 118 18.37 -3.16 28.89
N TYR A 119 18.51 -1.90 29.28
CA TYR A 119 18.38 -0.76 28.38
C TYR A 119 19.54 0.22 28.54
N LEU A 120 19.81 1.01 27.50
CA LEU A 120 20.61 2.23 27.58
C LEU A 120 19.69 3.42 27.34
N ILE A 121 19.71 4.42 28.21
CA ILE A 121 19.22 5.76 27.86
C ILE A 121 20.38 6.55 27.25
N VAL A 122 20.18 7.13 26.08
CA VAL A 122 21.18 7.88 25.33
C VAL A 122 20.70 9.32 25.16
N ALA A 123 21.48 10.29 25.62
CA ALA A 123 21.27 11.71 25.40
C ALA A 123 22.30 12.22 24.38
N THR A 124 21.85 12.77 23.26
CA THR A 124 22.74 13.31 22.22
C THR A 124 22.58 14.81 22.09
N CYS A 125 23.68 15.55 22.10
CA CYS A 125 23.67 16.98 21.81
C CYS A 125 23.50 17.22 20.30
N ASN A 126 22.47 17.95 19.90
CA ASN A 126 22.19 18.18 18.49
C ASN A 126 23.28 18.99 17.78
N ALA A 127 23.91 19.94 18.50
CA ALA A 127 24.93 20.84 17.96
C ALA A 127 26.29 20.14 17.81
N THR A 128 26.74 19.41 18.83
CA THR A 128 28.10 18.81 18.85
C THR A 128 28.13 17.34 18.47
N LYS A 129 26.97 16.66 18.43
CA LYS A 129 26.84 15.19 18.31
C LYS A 129 27.48 14.40 19.45
N MET A 130 27.87 15.05 20.54
CA MET A 130 28.32 14.37 21.75
C MET A 130 27.18 13.56 22.36
N ALA A 131 27.44 12.30 22.68
CA ALA A 131 26.47 11.37 23.24
C ALA A 131 26.85 10.95 24.67
N PHE A 132 25.85 10.92 25.55
CA PHE A 132 25.93 10.39 26.90
C PHE A 132 25.03 9.17 27.00
N ALA A 133 25.53 8.07 27.56
CA ALA A 133 24.74 6.84 27.70
C ALA A 133 24.79 6.34 29.15
N LYS A 134 23.65 5.86 29.65
CA LYS A 134 23.54 5.22 30.97
C LYS A 134 22.74 3.94 30.88
N ALA A 135 23.28 2.87 31.45
CA ALA A 135 22.56 1.59 31.56
C ALA A 135 21.49 1.65 32.65
N VAL A 136 20.26 1.22 32.31
CA VAL A 136 19.06 1.25 33.13
C VAL A 136 18.29 -0.07 33.06
N THR A 137 17.45 -0.32 34.05
CA THR A 137 16.68 -1.57 34.19
C THR A 137 15.40 -1.55 33.35
N ASN A 138 14.77 -0.38 33.19
CA ASN A 138 13.50 -0.18 32.49
C ASN A 138 13.55 1.05 31.57
N ALA A 139 12.75 1.03 30.51
CA ALA A 139 12.52 2.17 29.62
C ALA A 139 11.28 2.96 30.06
N THR A 140 11.32 3.50 31.28
CA THR A 140 10.22 4.27 31.89
C THR A 140 10.69 5.66 32.29
N GLU A 141 9.75 6.62 32.30
CA GLU A 141 9.99 8.06 32.50
C GLU A 141 10.48 8.43 33.93
N GLN A 142 10.34 7.53 34.91
CA GLN A 142 10.48 7.83 36.34
C GLN A 142 11.90 7.78 36.93
N GLN A 143 12.95 8.12 36.17
CA GLN A 143 14.31 8.19 36.73
C GLN A 143 15.09 9.43 36.26
N GLN A 144 14.46 10.60 36.42
CA GLN A 144 15.14 11.89 36.45
C GLN A 144 15.24 12.39 37.88
#